data_AF-A0A9E3S868-F1
#
_entry.id   AF-A0A9E3S868-F1
#
_cell.length_a   1.000
_cell.length_b   1.000
_cell.length_c   1.000
_cell.angle_alpha   90.00
_cell.angle_beta   90.00
_cell.angle_gamma   90.00
#
_symmetry.space_group_name_H-M   'P 1'
#
loop_
_entity.id
_entity.type
_entity.pdbx_description
1 polymer ?
#
loop_
_entity_poly.entity_id
_entity_poly.type
_entity_poly.pdbx_seq_one_letter_code
_entity_poly.pdbx_strand_id
1 'polypeptide(L)'
;MILYNNVIFRGTAELSPDGIKGAGNLAFGNVEMSSDYFALKNKSFTADTADFSLLTAINQKVAFSAKDYFTRIDFESRTGNFNYLNEQSSLSFPFNQYICTLDEANWQMDEDLLKLNSIGLEQFSGLDSLSYEKLLDYDLSGSQFISTHPDQDSLSFFTREATYDLRNYSINASGVKLIRVADLAVFPDDGKVAILEGARMETIRNAQLIADTASRLHHFEQVEINIFGKNSYIANGYYNYLSFEGEPQPIYFSSITPDVKGLTTAIAMIDEADGFKLSPQFKFKGKASVLASRKDLLFEGGFQPVYFCQNMDIPWVGFEAVIEPANVAFPIDKKVKSLSNERLYAGLQFDGLDKNFFGSFLSTADDASTS
;
A
#
# COMPACT_ATOMS: atom_id res chain seq x y z
N MET A 1 -33.43 -37.28 2.02
CA MET A 1 -34.60 -36.66 1.35
C MET A 1 -34.10 -35.89 0.13
N ILE A 2 -34.79 -35.93 -1.00
CA ILE A 2 -34.51 -35.07 -2.17
C ILE A 2 -35.50 -33.91 -2.10
N LEU A 3 -35.01 -32.69 -1.94
CA LEU A 3 -35.82 -31.46 -2.00
C LEU A 3 -35.79 -30.89 -3.43
N TYR A 4 -36.43 -29.74 -3.65
CA TYR A 4 -36.41 -29.01 -4.92
C TYR A 4 -34.99 -28.91 -5.51
N ASN A 5 -34.86 -29.05 -6.84
CA ASN A 5 -33.61 -28.87 -7.59
C ASN A 5 -32.43 -29.83 -7.26
N ASN A 6 -32.71 -31.11 -6.95
CA ASN A 6 -31.71 -32.12 -6.61
C ASN A 6 -30.91 -31.82 -5.33
N VAL A 7 -31.50 -31.09 -4.40
CA VAL A 7 -30.92 -30.90 -3.06
C VAL A 7 -30.97 -32.24 -2.29
N ILE A 8 -29.81 -32.70 -1.84
CA ILE A 8 -29.65 -33.92 -1.05
C ILE A 8 -29.49 -33.54 0.41
N PHE A 9 -30.48 -33.89 1.23
CA PHE A 9 -30.40 -33.75 2.68
C PHE A 9 -30.14 -35.11 3.36
N ARG A 10 -29.11 -35.17 4.19
CA ARG A 10 -28.69 -36.33 5.00
C ARG A 10 -28.65 -35.92 6.48
N GLY A 11 -29.59 -36.42 7.25
CA GLY A 11 -29.71 -36.05 8.66
C GLY A 11 -31.06 -36.46 9.24
N THR A 12 -31.41 -35.87 10.38
CA THR A 12 -32.74 -36.00 11.00
C THR A 12 -33.64 -34.90 10.45
N ALA A 13 -34.91 -35.22 10.22
CA ALA A 13 -35.91 -34.26 9.79
C ALA A 13 -37.22 -34.49 10.55
N GLU A 14 -37.85 -33.40 10.96
CA GLU A 14 -39.14 -33.38 11.63
C GLU A 14 -40.11 -32.57 10.77
N LEU A 15 -41.28 -33.17 10.48
CA LEU A 15 -42.36 -32.51 9.75
C LEU A 15 -43.42 -32.03 10.75
N SER A 16 -43.72 -30.74 10.74
CA SER A 16 -44.80 -30.14 11.51
C SER A 16 -45.72 -29.31 10.61
N PRO A 17 -46.89 -28.85 11.10
CA PRO A 17 -47.75 -27.93 10.36
C PRO A 17 -47.06 -26.62 9.95
N ASP A 18 -46.03 -26.20 10.69
CA ASP A 18 -45.28 -24.96 10.44
C ASP A 18 -44.14 -25.13 9.40
N GLY A 19 -43.82 -26.36 9.01
CA GLY A 19 -42.80 -26.67 8.00
C GLY A 19 -41.95 -27.91 8.32
N ILE A 20 -40.84 -28.04 7.60
CA ILE A 20 -39.85 -29.11 7.85
C ILE A 20 -38.65 -28.49 8.57
N LYS A 21 -38.29 -29.09 9.70
CA LYS A 21 -37.05 -28.80 10.41
C LYS A 21 -36.08 -29.96 10.24
N GLY A 22 -34.78 -29.72 10.28
CA GLY A 22 -33.81 -30.82 10.23
C GLY A 22 -32.42 -30.45 10.74
N ALA A 23 -31.63 -31.46 11.06
CA ALA A 23 -30.24 -31.33 11.49
C ALA A 23 -29.37 -32.30 10.67
N GLY A 24 -28.23 -31.85 10.17
CA GLY A 24 -27.28 -32.69 9.42
C GLY A 24 -26.61 -31.97 8.26
N ASN A 25 -26.46 -32.68 7.13
CA ASN A 25 -25.74 -32.21 5.96
C ASN A 25 -26.69 -32.00 4.77
N LEU A 26 -26.48 -30.91 4.04
CA LEU A 26 -27.22 -30.54 2.84
C LEU A 26 -26.22 -30.29 1.71
N ALA A 27 -26.47 -30.91 0.55
CA ALA A 27 -25.67 -30.71 -0.65
C ALA A 27 -26.56 -30.35 -1.85
N PHE A 28 -26.13 -29.40 -2.68
CA PHE A 28 -26.79 -29.04 -3.93
C PHE A 28 -25.82 -28.41 -4.92
N GLY A 29 -25.89 -28.78 -6.20
CA GLY A 29 -24.88 -28.31 -7.17
C GLY A 29 -23.46 -28.65 -6.69
N ASN A 30 -22.61 -27.63 -6.58
CA ASN A 30 -21.26 -27.74 -6.01
C ASN A 30 -21.17 -27.23 -4.56
N VAL A 31 -22.29 -27.19 -3.83
CA VAL A 31 -22.33 -26.73 -2.44
C VAL A 31 -22.43 -27.93 -1.50
N GLU A 32 -21.65 -27.84 -0.42
CA GLU A 32 -21.78 -28.67 0.77
C GLU A 32 -22.01 -27.78 1.98
N MET A 33 -22.92 -28.17 2.87
CA MET A 33 -23.26 -27.40 4.06
C MET A 33 -23.70 -28.30 5.21
N SER A 34 -23.35 -27.93 6.43
CA SER A 34 -23.78 -28.60 7.65
C SER A 34 -24.37 -27.63 8.66
N SER A 35 -25.41 -28.05 9.37
CA SER A 35 -26.01 -27.30 10.47
C SER A 35 -26.78 -28.23 11.40
N ASP A 36 -26.83 -27.86 12.69
CA ASP A 36 -27.69 -28.50 13.68
C ASP A 36 -29.16 -28.08 13.54
N TYR A 37 -29.45 -27.02 12.77
CA TYR A 37 -30.82 -26.59 12.53
C TYR A 37 -31.01 -25.94 11.15
N PHE A 38 -31.83 -26.62 10.33
CA PHE A 38 -32.41 -26.11 9.10
C PHE A 38 -33.90 -25.89 9.26
N ALA A 39 -34.41 -24.76 8.77
CA ALA A 39 -35.82 -24.58 8.46
C ALA A 39 -36.01 -24.65 6.94
N LEU A 40 -36.56 -25.76 6.47
CA LEU A 40 -36.70 -26.10 5.06
C LEU A 40 -38.09 -25.68 4.56
N LYS A 41 -38.13 -24.94 3.45
CA LYS A 41 -39.34 -24.58 2.70
C LYS A 41 -39.26 -25.19 1.30
N ASN A 42 -40.33 -25.01 0.51
CA ASN A 42 -40.42 -25.61 -0.83
C ASN A 42 -39.28 -25.16 -1.77
N LYS A 43 -38.93 -23.86 -1.79
CA LYS A 43 -37.92 -23.28 -2.69
C LYS A 43 -36.80 -22.53 -1.97
N SER A 44 -36.72 -22.64 -0.65
CA SER A 44 -35.69 -21.97 0.13
C SER A 44 -35.44 -22.70 1.44
N PHE A 45 -34.32 -22.40 2.07
CA PHE A 45 -34.08 -22.81 3.44
C PHE A 45 -33.29 -21.75 4.20
N THR A 46 -33.38 -21.81 5.52
CA THR A 46 -32.50 -21.07 6.42
C THR A 46 -31.79 -22.05 7.35
N ALA A 47 -30.56 -21.73 7.71
CA ALA A 47 -29.80 -22.38 8.76
C ALA A 47 -29.40 -21.31 9.77
N ASP A 48 -29.63 -21.58 11.06
CA ASP A 48 -29.35 -20.60 12.11
C ASP A 48 -27.84 -20.39 12.31
N THR A 49 -27.07 -21.48 12.29
CA THR A 49 -25.61 -21.55 12.31
C THR A 49 -25.18 -22.65 11.34
N ALA A 50 -24.49 -22.28 10.26
CA ALA A 50 -24.04 -23.23 9.27
C ALA A 50 -22.59 -23.02 8.86
N ASP A 51 -21.94 -24.16 8.58
CA ASP A 51 -20.71 -24.21 7.82
C ASP A 51 -21.07 -24.50 6.36
N PHE A 52 -20.79 -23.54 5.50
CA PHE A 52 -21.07 -23.59 4.08
C PHE A 52 -19.76 -23.61 3.29
N SER A 53 -19.69 -24.48 2.29
CA SER A 53 -18.58 -24.57 1.34
C SER A 53 -19.09 -24.62 -0.09
N LEU A 54 -18.61 -23.71 -0.92
CA LEU A 54 -18.79 -23.74 -2.36
C LEU A 54 -17.54 -24.34 -3.01
N LEU A 55 -17.72 -25.46 -3.70
CA LEU A 55 -16.68 -26.21 -4.38
C LEU A 55 -16.57 -25.82 -5.86
N THR A 56 -15.40 -25.98 -6.45
CA THR A 56 -15.26 -25.87 -7.91
C THR A 56 -15.89 -27.08 -8.60
N ALA A 57 -16.41 -26.88 -9.80
CA ALA A 57 -17.06 -27.96 -10.56
C ALA A 57 -16.10 -29.10 -10.94
N ILE A 58 -14.83 -28.80 -11.24
CA ILE A 58 -13.90 -29.76 -11.84
C ILE A 58 -13.12 -30.54 -10.79
N ASN A 59 -12.50 -29.86 -9.83
CA ASN A 59 -11.56 -30.49 -8.89
C ASN A 59 -12.07 -30.54 -7.45
N GLN A 60 -13.32 -30.10 -7.20
CA GLN A 60 -13.97 -30.14 -5.90
C GLN A 60 -13.15 -29.45 -4.79
N LYS A 61 -12.31 -28.48 -5.16
CA LYS A 61 -11.62 -27.60 -4.21
C LYS A 61 -12.59 -26.55 -3.68
N VAL A 62 -12.41 -26.12 -2.44
CA VAL A 62 -13.20 -25.03 -1.84
C VAL A 62 -12.83 -23.70 -2.51
N ALA A 63 -13.78 -23.08 -3.18
CA ALA A 63 -13.66 -21.76 -3.79
C ALA A 63 -14.06 -20.63 -2.84
N PHE A 64 -15.02 -20.90 -1.96
CA PHE A 64 -15.50 -19.98 -0.93
C PHE A 64 -16.05 -20.79 0.24
N SER A 65 -15.82 -20.33 1.46
CA SER A 65 -16.39 -20.91 2.66
C SER A 65 -16.95 -19.82 3.56
N ALA A 66 -18.14 -20.05 4.12
CA ALA A 66 -18.69 -19.25 5.21
C ALA A 66 -18.87 -20.17 6.41
N LYS A 67 -18.09 -19.91 7.47
CA LYS A 67 -18.07 -20.75 8.68
C LYS A 67 -18.80 -20.05 9.81
N ASP A 68 -19.67 -20.77 10.51
CA ASP A 68 -20.47 -20.23 11.62
C ASP A 68 -21.33 -19.01 11.21
N TYR A 69 -22.02 -19.07 10.06
CA TYR A 69 -22.89 -17.99 9.57
C TYR A 69 -24.38 -18.36 9.60
N PHE A 70 -25.24 -17.37 9.85
CA PHE A 70 -26.65 -17.51 9.52
C PHE A 70 -26.76 -17.55 8.00
N THR A 71 -27.33 -18.63 7.47
CA THR A 71 -27.35 -18.85 6.04
C THR A 71 -28.79 -18.94 5.54
N ARG A 72 -29.11 -18.19 4.49
CA ARG A 72 -30.37 -18.30 3.75
C ARG A 72 -30.08 -18.58 2.29
N ILE A 73 -30.63 -19.67 1.77
CA ILE A 73 -30.58 -19.99 0.34
C ILE A 73 -31.97 -19.91 -0.24
N ASP A 74 -32.12 -19.20 -1.36
CA ASP A 74 -33.35 -19.08 -2.12
C ASP A 74 -33.13 -19.57 -3.56
N PHE A 75 -33.81 -20.65 -3.94
CA PHE A 75 -33.67 -21.27 -5.26
C PHE A 75 -34.54 -20.59 -6.34
N GLU A 76 -35.49 -19.74 -5.95
CA GLU A 76 -36.31 -18.99 -6.90
C GLU A 76 -35.57 -17.75 -7.39
N SER A 77 -35.01 -16.96 -6.46
CA SER A 77 -34.12 -15.84 -6.82
C SER A 77 -32.69 -16.27 -7.14
N ARG A 78 -32.32 -17.52 -6.83
CA ARG A 78 -30.97 -18.09 -7.01
C ARG A 78 -29.90 -17.26 -6.29
N THR A 79 -30.18 -16.99 -5.02
CA THR A 79 -29.33 -16.19 -4.15
C THR A 79 -29.01 -16.92 -2.85
N GLY A 80 -27.80 -16.71 -2.33
CA GLY A 80 -27.41 -17.07 -0.97
C GLY A 80 -27.09 -15.83 -0.15
N ASN A 81 -27.61 -15.73 1.06
CA ASN A 81 -27.29 -14.66 2.01
C ASN A 81 -26.64 -15.29 3.24
N PHE A 82 -25.50 -14.73 3.64
CA PHE A 82 -24.74 -15.14 4.82
C PHE A 82 -24.62 -13.92 5.73
N ASN A 83 -25.16 -14.01 6.94
CA ASN A 83 -25.09 -12.95 7.93
C ASN A 83 -24.24 -13.40 9.13
N TYR A 84 -23.34 -12.53 9.53
CA TYR A 84 -22.44 -12.72 10.66
C TYR A 84 -23.24 -12.97 11.93
N LEU A 85 -22.80 -13.95 12.72
CA LEU A 85 -23.44 -14.32 13.98
C LEU A 85 -22.64 -13.85 15.19
N ASN A 86 -21.34 -14.14 15.18
CA ASN A 86 -20.46 -13.95 16.33
C ASN A 86 -18.99 -13.94 15.91
N GLU A 87 -18.07 -13.70 16.84
CA GLU A 87 -16.64 -13.53 16.57
C GLU A 87 -15.93 -14.75 15.98
N GLN A 88 -16.57 -15.93 16.01
CA GLN A 88 -16.06 -17.16 15.36
C GLN A 88 -16.44 -17.23 13.88
N SER A 89 -17.44 -16.45 13.45
CA SER A 89 -17.87 -16.35 12.07
C SER A 89 -16.71 -15.86 11.18
N SER A 90 -16.39 -16.61 10.14
CA SER A 90 -15.36 -16.22 9.18
C SER A 90 -15.72 -16.59 7.74
N LEU A 91 -15.40 -15.67 6.82
CA LEU A 91 -15.45 -15.93 5.39
C LEU A 91 -14.04 -16.23 4.89
N SER A 92 -13.89 -17.28 4.09
CA SER A 92 -12.60 -17.71 3.55
C SER A 92 -12.62 -17.77 2.04
N PHE A 93 -11.53 -17.30 1.44
CA PHE A 93 -11.24 -17.30 0.00
C PHE A 93 -9.95 -18.09 -0.24
N PRO A 94 -10.02 -19.44 -0.33
CA PRO A 94 -8.82 -20.28 -0.33
C PRO A 94 -7.88 -20.05 -1.51
N PHE A 95 -8.41 -19.76 -2.71
CA PHE A 95 -7.59 -19.45 -3.90
C PHE A 95 -6.79 -18.16 -3.74
N ASN A 96 -7.39 -17.15 -3.10
CA ASN A 96 -6.73 -15.89 -2.79
C ASN A 96 -5.86 -15.98 -1.53
N GLN A 97 -6.05 -17.01 -0.69
CA GLN A 97 -5.41 -17.13 0.62
C GLN A 97 -5.71 -15.92 1.51
N TYR A 98 -6.99 -15.56 1.60
CA TYR A 98 -7.49 -14.51 2.48
C TYR A 98 -8.68 -15.00 3.30
N ILE A 99 -8.84 -14.42 4.49
CA ILE A 99 -10.07 -14.45 5.27
C ILE A 99 -10.63 -13.04 5.42
N CYS A 100 -11.92 -12.97 5.72
CA CYS A 100 -12.67 -11.74 5.83
C CYS A 100 -13.63 -11.80 7.01
N THR A 101 -13.76 -10.67 7.71
CA THR A 101 -14.63 -10.46 8.87
C THR A 101 -15.79 -9.50 8.57
N LEU A 102 -16.19 -9.38 7.29
CA LEU A 102 -17.35 -8.57 6.91
C LEU A 102 -18.65 -9.23 7.37
N ASP A 103 -19.63 -8.38 7.69
CA ASP A 103 -20.87 -8.77 8.35
C ASP A 103 -21.81 -9.55 7.43
N GLU A 104 -21.85 -9.22 6.14
CA GLU A 104 -22.75 -9.85 5.17
C GLU A 104 -22.01 -10.31 3.91
N ALA A 105 -22.42 -11.48 3.41
CA ALA A 105 -22.08 -11.95 2.08
C ALA A 105 -23.35 -12.32 1.30
N ASN A 106 -23.46 -11.83 0.07
CA ASN A 106 -24.58 -12.07 -0.82
C ASN A 106 -24.06 -12.75 -2.09
N TRP A 107 -24.32 -14.04 -2.23
CA TRP A 107 -23.97 -14.84 -3.39
C TRP A 107 -25.08 -14.76 -4.44
N GLN A 108 -24.75 -14.23 -5.62
CA GLN A 108 -25.58 -14.24 -6.82
C GLN A 108 -25.18 -15.45 -7.67
N MET A 109 -25.97 -16.52 -7.63
CA MET A 109 -25.57 -17.80 -8.23
C MET A 109 -25.47 -17.74 -9.76
N ASP A 110 -26.26 -16.88 -10.41
CA ASP A 110 -26.26 -16.74 -11.87
C ASP A 110 -25.15 -15.83 -12.41
N GLU A 111 -24.64 -14.95 -11.56
CA GLU A 111 -23.55 -14.03 -11.92
C GLU A 111 -22.17 -14.58 -11.54
N ASP A 112 -22.13 -15.71 -10.83
CA ASP A 112 -20.91 -16.26 -10.24
C ASP A 112 -20.17 -15.20 -9.39
N LEU A 113 -20.93 -14.45 -8.58
CA LEU A 113 -20.43 -13.28 -7.85
C LEU A 113 -20.89 -13.29 -6.40
N LEU A 114 -19.96 -13.04 -5.47
CA LEU A 114 -20.28 -12.68 -4.09
C LEU A 114 -20.09 -11.18 -3.86
N LYS A 115 -21.07 -10.54 -3.22
CA LYS A 115 -21.00 -9.15 -2.75
C LYS A 115 -20.91 -9.15 -1.22
N LEU A 116 -19.88 -8.53 -0.69
CA LEU A 116 -19.53 -8.53 0.73
C LEU A 116 -19.70 -7.12 1.25
N ASN A 117 -20.39 -6.96 2.39
CA ASN A 117 -20.63 -5.65 2.99
C ASN A 117 -20.46 -5.70 4.51
N SER A 118 -20.03 -4.57 5.10
CA SER A 118 -20.17 -4.33 6.53
C SER A 118 -21.50 -3.61 6.82
N ILE A 119 -22.17 -3.98 7.92
CA ILE A 119 -23.41 -3.36 8.41
C ILE A 119 -23.08 -2.14 9.31
N GLY A 120 -21.89 -2.12 9.93
CA GLY A 120 -21.43 -1.04 10.84
C GLY A 120 -21.03 0.28 10.17
N LEU A 121 -21.67 0.65 9.05
CA LEU A 121 -21.25 1.78 8.22
C LEU A 121 -21.37 3.15 8.90
N GLU A 122 -22.25 3.29 9.91
CA GLU A 122 -22.45 4.57 10.60
C GLU A 122 -21.25 4.97 11.46
N GLN A 123 -20.57 4.00 12.09
CA GLN A 123 -19.39 4.28 12.92
C GLN A 123 -18.23 4.86 12.09
N PHE A 124 -18.22 4.54 10.78
CA PHE A 124 -17.23 5.00 9.80
C PHE A 124 -17.76 6.12 8.90
N SER A 125 -18.84 6.80 9.31
CA SER A 125 -19.37 7.96 8.60
C SER A 125 -18.33 9.09 8.61
N GLY A 126 -18.06 9.67 7.43
CA GLY A 126 -17.11 10.78 7.30
C GLY A 126 -15.64 10.39 7.15
N LEU A 127 -15.27 9.09 7.11
CA LEU A 127 -13.90 8.66 6.78
C LEU A 127 -13.38 9.31 5.48
N ASP A 128 -14.25 9.45 4.48
CA ASP A 128 -13.92 10.08 3.19
C ASP A 128 -13.52 11.56 3.29
N SER A 129 -13.87 12.22 4.39
CA SER A 129 -13.57 13.64 4.63
C SER A 129 -12.35 13.87 5.53
N LEU A 130 -11.78 12.80 6.09
CA LEU A 130 -10.60 12.90 6.95
C LEU A 130 -9.33 13.11 6.11
N SER A 131 -8.40 13.91 6.64
CA SER A 131 -7.05 13.97 6.09
C SER A 131 -6.29 12.67 6.36
N TYR A 132 -5.23 12.42 5.61
CA TYR A 132 -4.42 11.21 5.77
C TYR A 132 -3.82 11.09 7.18
N GLU A 133 -3.43 12.21 7.79
CA GLU A 133 -2.91 12.24 9.16
C GLU A 133 -3.97 11.82 10.17
N LYS A 134 -5.22 12.27 9.99
CA LYS A 134 -6.34 11.86 10.86
C LYS A 134 -6.73 10.40 10.65
N LEU A 135 -6.64 9.89 9.41
CA LEU A 135 -6.87 8.47 9.13
C LEU A 135 -5.84 7.57 9.83
N LEU A 136 -4.60 8.05 10.04
CA LEU A 136 -3.59 7.30 10.78
C LEU A 136 -3.90 7.15 12.27
N ASP A 137 -4.61 8.11 12.85
CA ASP A 137 -5.03 8.07 14.25
C ASP A 137 -6.39 7.39 14.43
N TYR A 138 -7.09 7.11 13.33
CA TYR A 138 -8.41 6.50 13.36
C TYR A 138 -8.30 5.00 13.61
N ASP A 139 -9.13 4.50 14.53
CA ASP A 139 -9.23 3.06 14.78
C ASP A 139 -10.07 2.39 13.67
N LEU A 140 -9.38 1.80 12.70
CA LEU A 140 -9.98 1.01 11.63
C LEU A 140 -10.12 -0.47 12.02
N SER A 141 -10.41 -0.75 13.30
CA SER A 141 -10.70 -2.09 13.78
C SER A 141 -12.08 -2.57 13.32
N GLY A 142 -12.21 -3.88 13.08
CA GLY A 142 -13.46 -4.51 12.63
C GLY A 142 -13.33 -5.23 11.29
N SER A 143 -14.19 -4.88 10.33
CA SER A 143 -14.30 -5.54 9.02
C SER A 143 -13.04 -5.39 8.18
N GLN A 144 -12.25 -6.46 8.09
CA GLN A 144 -10.96 -6.46 7.42
C GLN A 144 -10.77 -7.71 6.59
N PHE A 145 -9.94 -7.58 5.56
CA PHE A 145 -9.32 -8.72 4.90
C PHE A 145 -7.97 -9.01 5.57
N ILE A 146 -7.69 -10.28 5.82
CA ILE A 146 -6.44 -10.74 6.44
C ILE A 146 -5.87 -11.85 5.56
N SER A 147 -4.63 -11.69 5.13
CA SER A 147 -3.91 -12.71 4.37
C SER A 147 -3.63 -13.93 5.25
N THR A 148 -3.88 -15.12 4.71
CA THR A 148 -3.48 -16.40 5.29
C THR A 148 -2.27 -17.00 4.58
N HIS A 149 -1.69 -16.29 3.61
CA HIS A 149 -0.49 -16.73 2.93
C HIS A 149 0.72 -16.70 3.90
N PRO A 150 1.48 -17.81 4.04
CA PRO A 150 2.58 -17.91 5.02
C PRO A 150 3.62 -16.79 4.91
N ASP A 151 3.96 -16.39 3.69
CA ASP A 151 4.99 -15.36 3.43
C ASP A 151 4.49 -13.91 3.55
N GLN A 152 3.19 -13.68 3.81
CA GLN A 152 2.62 -12.33 3.88
C GLN A 152 2.45 -11.78 5.29
N ASP A 153 2.80 -12.59 6.31
CA ASP A 153 2.79 -12.19 7.73
C ASP A 153 1.47 -11.51 8.17
N SER A 154 0.34 -12.10 7.78
CA SER A 154 -1.01 -11.59 8.09
C SER A 154 -1.25 -10.14 7.63
N LEU A 155 -0.76 -9.77 6.44
CA LEU A 155 -1.11 -8.50 5.80
C LEU A 155 -2.62 -8.29 5.87
N SER A 156 -3.05 -7.16 6.41
CA SER A 156 -4.46 -6.83 6.56
C SER A 156 -4.77 -5.39 6.18
N PHE A 157 -6.01 -5.17 5.76
CA PHE A 157 -6.55 -3.85 5.51
C PHE A 157 -8.05 -3.82 5.75
N PHE A 158 -8.52 -2.67 6.20
CA PHE A 158 -9.93 -2.41 6.42
C PHE A 158 -10.65 -2.09 5.11
N THR A 159 -11.86 -2.59 4.95
CA THR A 159 -12.75 -2.25 3.83
C THR A 159 -14.20 -2.42 4.23
N ARG A 160 -15.07 -1.63 3.61
CA ARG A 160 -16.51 -1.64 3.88
C ARG A 160 -17.27 -2.58 2.94
N GLU A 161 -16.74 -2.76 1.74
CA GLU A 161 -17.41 -3.53 0.70
C GLU A 161 -16.36 -4.20 -0.19
N ALA A 162 -16.69 -5.40 -0.66
CA ALA A 162 -15.86 -6.11 -1.61
C ALA A 162 -16.72 -7.00 -2.51
N THR A 163 -16.17 -7.34 -3.66
CA THR A 163 -16.76 -8.34 -4.56
C THR A 163 -15.79 -9.48 -4.76
N TYR A 164 -16.29 -10.70 -4.87
CA TYR A 164 -15.50 -11.88 -5.20
C TYR A 164 -16.10 -12.57 -6.42
N ASP A 165 -15.34 -12.57 -7.52
CA ASP A 165 -15.74 -13.19 -8.78
C ASP A 165 -15.27 -14.65 -8.81
N LEU A 166 -16.23 -15.58 -8.88
CA LEU A 166 -15.99 -17.02 -8.81
C LEU A 166 -15.47 -17.61 -10.14
N ARG A 167 -15.45 -16.82 -11.23
CA ARG A 167 -14.96 -17.27 -12.55
C ARG A 167 -13.45 -17.11 -12.66
N ASN A 168 -12.91 -16.05 -12.06
CA ASN A 168 -11.47 -15.75 -12.08
C ASN A 168 -10.82 -15.76 -10.70
N TYR A 169 -11.59 -16.05 -9.64
CA TYR A 169 -11.14 -16.07 -8.25
C TYR A 169 -10.42 -14.77 -7.85
N SER A 170 -11.02 -13.62 -8.18
CA SER A 170 -10.50 -12.30 -7.81
C SER A 170 -11.37 -11.62 -6.76
N ILE A 171 -10.73 -11.05 -5.73
CA ILE A 171 -11.38 -10.20 -4.73
C ILE A 171 -11.10 -8.75 -5.12
N ASN A 172 -12.15 -7.95 -5.27
CA ASN A 172 -12.05 -6.51 -5.50
C ASN A 172 -12.67 -5.79 -4.30
N ALA A 173 -11.82 -5.26 -3.43
CA ALA A 173 -12.23 -4.46 -2.28
C ALA A 173 -12.30 -2.98 -2.67
N SER A 174 -13.32 -2.29 -2.16
CA SER A 174 -13.55 -0.86 -2.40
C SER A 174 -13.61 -0.10 -1.09
N GLY A 175 -13.35 1.21 -1.14
CA GLY A 175 -13.32 2.05 0.06
C GLY A 175 -12.16 1.74 1.00
N VAL A 176 -11.06 1.17 0.51
CA VAL A 176 -9.82 0.98 1.27
C VAL A 176 -9.16 2.34 1.47
N LYS A 177 -9.13 2.82 2.71
CA LYS A 177 -8.58 4.15 3.03
C LYS A 177 -7.12 4.13 3.47
N LEU A 178 -6.67 3.02 4.01
CA LEU A 178 -5.34 2.90 4.58
C LEU A 178 -4.92 1.43 4.56
N ILE A 179 -3.70 1.19 4.09
CA ILE A 179 -2.99 -0.07 4.25
C ILE A 179 -1.70 0.24 4.99
N ARG A 180 -1.44 -0.49 6.08
CA ARG A 180 -0.20 -0.34 6.86
C ARG A 180 0.76 -1.45 6.48
N VAL A 181 1.97 -1.10 6.05
CA VAL A 181 3.00 -2.05 5.64
C VAL A 181 4.35 -1.60 6.18
N ALA A 182 5.03 -2.44 6.95
CA ALA A 182 6.22 -2.08 7.72
C ALA A 182 5.97 -0.81 8.56
N ASP A 183 6.72 0.27 8.32
CA ASP A 183 6.53 1.59 8.94
C ASP A 183 5.77 2.59 8.05
N LEU A 184 5.28 2.14 6.88
CA LEU A 184 4.64 2.94 5.85
C LEU A 184 3.12 2.89 5.97
N ALA A 185 2.50 4.05 5.78
CA ALA A 185 1.07 4.16 5.53
C ALA A 185 0.81 4.41 4.04
N VAL A 186 0.00 3.54 3.43
CA VAL A 186 -0.38 3.59 2.02
C VAL A 186 -1.83 4.04 1.90
N PHE A 187 -2.07 5.09 1.13
CA PHE A 187 -3.40 5.64 0.86
C PHE A 187 -3.70 5.51 -0.64
N PRO A 188 -4.45 4.47 -1.07
CA PRO A 188 -4.92 4.36 -2.45
C PRO A 188 -5.82 5.55 -2.81
N ASP A 189 -5.65 6.12 -4.00
CA ASP A 189 -6.41 7.31 -4.43
C ASP A 189 -7.87 6.99 -4.75
N ASP A 190 -8.12 5.89 -5.44
CA ASP A 190 -9.45 5.41 -5.82
C ASP A 190 -10.09 4.49 -4.77
N GLY A 191 -9.35 4.21 -3.70
CA GLY A 191 -9.76 3.33 -2.61
C GLY A 191 -9.98 1.88 -3.01
N LYS A 192 -9.40 1.42 -4.13
CA LYS A 192 -9.58 0.04 -4.60
C LYS A 192 -8.33 -0.80 -4.36
N VAL A 193 -8.57 -2.06 -4.01
CA VAL A 193 -7.54 -3.09 -3.88
C VAL A 193 -8.06 -4.37 -4.52
N ALA A 194 -7.34 -4.86 -5.52
CA ALA A 194 -7.60 -6.15 -6.14
C ALA A 194 -6.63 -7.20 -5.61
N ILE A 195 -7.15 -8.36 -5.21
CA ILE A 195 -6.37 -9.53 -4.80
C ILE A 195 -6.71 -10.67 -5.74
N LEU A 196 -5.67 -11.21 -6.39
CA LEU A 196 -5.75 -12.34 -7.30
C LEU A 196 -5.41 -13.65 -6.55
N GLU A 197 -5.43 -14.76 -7.28
CA GLU A 197 -4.98 -16.04 -6.74
C GLU A 197 -3.55 -15.96 -6.15
N GLY A 198 -3.28 -16.75 -5.11
CA GLY A 198 -1.96 -16.79 -4.47
C GLY A 198 -1.63 -15.56 -3.61
N ALA A 199 -2.65 -14.91 -3.07
CA ALA A 199 -2.54 -13.66 -2.29
C ALA A 199 -1.88 -12.49 -3.02
N ARG A 200 -1.87 -12.52 -4.35
CA ARG A 200 -1.22 -11.48 -5.15
C ARG A 200 -2.11 -10.23 -5.20
N MET A 201 -1.72 -9.20 -4.46
CA MET A 201 -2.30 -7.86 -4.58
C MET A 201 -1.85 -7.22 -5.90
N GLU A 202 -2.76 -6.60 -6.63
CA GLU A 202 -2.40 -5.80 -7.80
C GLU A 202 -1.65 -4.53 -7.39
N THR A 203 -0.84 -4.01 -8.30
CA THR A 203 -0.12 -2.75 -8.10
C THR A 203 -1.09 -1.60 -7.86
N ILE A 204 -0.92 -0.91 -6.74
CA ILE A 204 -1.69 0.31 -6.44
C ILE A 204 -0.97 1.47 -7.12
N ARG A 205 -1.70 2.19 -7.97
CA ARG A 205 -1.17 3.32 -8.74
C ARG A 205 -1.67 4.62 -8.13
N ASN A 206 -0.89 5.69 -8.30
CA ASN A 206 -1.22 7.03 -7.83
C ASN A 206 -1.55 7.11 -6.32
N ALA A 207 -0.94 6.25 -5.51
CA ALA A 207 -1.10 6.28 -4.06
C ALA A 207 -0.38 7.47 -3.44
N GLN A 208 -0.80 7.84 -2.23
CA GLN A 208 0.00 8.69 -1.34
C GLN A 208 0.60 7.83 -0.23
N LEU A 209 1.82 8.16 0.18
CA LEU A 209 2.52 7.46 1.25
C LEU A 209 2.95 8.42 2.36
N ILE A 210 2.88 7.95 3.60
CA ILE A 210 3.45 8.65 4.77
C ILE A 210 4.42 7.71 5.49
N ALA A 211 5.65 8.16 5.68
CA ALA A 211 6.72 7.43 6.38
C ALA A 211 7.44 8.29 7.43
N ASP A 212 7.83 7.77 8.60
CA ASP A 212 7.24 6.60 9.26
C ASP A 212 5.87 6.98 9.85
N THR A 213 5.01 6.01 10.19
CA THR A 213 3.66 6.30 10.75
C THR A 213 3.64 7.03 12.10
N ALA A 214 4.75 7.03 12.85
CA ALA A 214 4.86 7.67 14.17
C ALA A 214 5.30 9.14 14.07
N SER A 215 6.33 9.41 13.26
CA SER A 215 6.94 10.72 13.06
C SER A 215 6.29 11.50 11.92
N ARG A 216 5.74 10.81 10.92
CA ARG A 216 5.00 11.35 9.77
C ARG A 216 5.79 12.45 9.04
N LEU A 217 7.10 12.24 8.91
CA LEU A 217 8.02 13.25 8.39
C LEU A 217 8.05 13.28 6.87
N HIS A 218 7.90 12.13 6.24
CA HIS A 218 8.10 11.95 4.79
C HIS A 218 6.78 11.65 4.11
N HIS A 219 6.45 12.47 3.12
CA HIS A 219 5.25 12.34 2.30
C HIS A 219 5.66 12.10 0.86
N PHE A 220 5.14 11.02 0.27
CA PHE A 220 5.34 10.73 -1.15
C PHE A 220 4.00 10.78 -1.88
N GLU A 221 4.04 11.31 -3.11
CA GLU A 221 2.87 11.54 -3.96
C GLU A 221 3.03 10.84 -5.31
N GLN A 222 1.91 10.56 -5.97
CA GLN A 222 1.85 9.89 -7.28
C GLN A 222 2.64 8.57 -7.29
N VAL A 223 2.46 7.77 -6.24
CA VAL A 223 3.27 6.57 -6.01
C VAL A 223 2.67 5.36 -6.71
N GLU A 224 3.51 4.56 -7.37
CA GLU A 224 3.23 3.19 -7.76
C GLU A 224 3.84 2.24 -6.72
N ILE A 225 3.02 1.41 -6.07
CA ILE A 225 3.44 0.51 -5.00
C ILE A 225 2.96 -0.93 -5.23
N ASN A 226 3.88 -1.87 -5.04
CA ASN A 226 3.62 -3.30 -4.96
C ASN A 226 3.79 -3.75 -3.51
N ILE A 227 2.75 -4.33 -2.92
CA ILE A 227 2.76 -4.86 -1.56
C ILE A 227 2.83 -6.39 -1.64
N PHE A 228 3.86 -6.97 -1.05
CA PHE A 228 4.09 -8.42 -1.06
C PHE A 228 3.71 -9.10 0.25
N GLY A 229 3.62 -8.35 1.35
CA GLY A 229 3.27 -8.84 2.68
C GLY A 229 3.33 -7.72 3.71
N LYS A 230 3.01 -8.00 4.97
CA LYS A 230 2.90 -6.99 6.05
C LYS A 230 4.15 -6.14 6.25
N ASN A 231 5.33 -6.66 5.95
CA ASN A 231 6.61 -5.94 6.11
C ASN A 231 7.38 -5.82 4.78
N SER A 232 6.74 -6.07 3.64
CA SER A 232 7.42 -6.17 2.35
C SER A 232 6.67 -5.43 1.27
N TYR A 233 7.31 -4.41 0.69
CA TYR A 233 6.80 -3.64 -0.43
C TYR A 233 7.95 -3.07 -1.26
N ILE A 234 7.65 -2.70 -2.50
CA ILE A 234 8.51 -1.87 -3.35
C ILE A 234 7.64 -0.77 -3.96
N ALA A 235 8.10 0.46 -3.86
CA ALA A 235 7.41 1.62 -4.40
C ALA A 235 8.36 2.56 -5.16
N ASN A 236 7.77 3.43 -5.99
CA ASN A 236 8.43 4.56 -6.63
C ASN A 236 7.43 5.72 -6.74
N GLY A 237 7.91 6.95 -6.73
CA GLY A 237 7.06 8.13 -6.82
C GLY A 237 7.79 9.42 -6.50
N TYR A 238 7.04 10.48 -6.29
CA TYR A 238 7.60 11.82 -6.08
C TYR A 238 7.61 12.23 -4.62
N TYR A 239 8.62 13.00 -4.26
CA TYR A 239 8.76 13.65 -2.96
C TYR A 239 8.98 15.15 -3.20
N ASN A 240 8.20 15.99 -2.54
CA ASN A 240 8.30 17.43 -2.70
C ASN A 240 9.34 18.00 -1.72
N TYR A 241 10.52 18.36 -2.23
CA TYR A 241 11.56 19.03 -1.45
C TYR A 241 11.27 20.53 -1.35
N LEU A 242 11.10 21.03 -0.13
CA LEU A 242 10.86 22.45 0.15
C LEU A 242 12.14 23.11 0.67
N SER A 243 12.68 24.06 -0.10
CA SER A 243 13.80 24.91 0.36
C SER A 243 13.29 26.12 1.16
N PHE A 244 14.14 26.72 2.01
CA PHE A 244 13.76 27.82 2.93
C PHE A 244 12.94 28.97 2.32
N GLU A 245 13.24 29.36 1.07
CA GLU A 245 12.62 30.48 0.34
C GLU A 245 12.11 30.08 -1.05
N GLY A 246 12.09 28.79 -1.36
CA GLY A 246 11.80 28.31 -2.72
C GLY A 246 10.48 27.57 -2.85
N GLU A 247 10.04 27.46 -4.09
CA GLU A 247 8.92 26.60 -4.46
C GLU A 247 9.23 25.12 -4.19
N PRO A 248 8.20 24.29 -3.94
CA PRO A 248 8.36 22.84 -3.88
C PRO A 248 9.03 22.31 -5.15
N GLN A 249 10.11 21.55 -4.99
CA GLN A 249 10.81 20.88 -6.09
C GLN A 249 10.54 19.38 -6.01
N PRO A 250 9.86 18.78 -7.00
CA PRO A 250 9.61 17.34 -7.00
C PRO A 250 10.90 16.58 -7.27
N ILE A 251 11.19 15.58 -6.44
CA ILE A 251 12.28 14.63 -6.62
C ILE A 251 11.64 13.27 -6.90
N TYR A 252 12.01 12.63 -8.01
CA TYR A 252 11.55 11.28 -8.33
C TYR A 252 12.41 10.23 -7.62
N PHE A 253 11.82 9.51 -6.69
CA PHE A 253 12.41 8.37 -6.00
C PHE A 253 12.07 7.09 -6.76
N SER A 254 13.08 6.50 -7.39
CA SER A 254 12.94 5.27 -8.20
C SER A 254 12.84 4.00 -7.35
N SER A 255 13.25 4.08 -6.08
CA SER A 255 13.15 2.97 -5.12
C SER A 255 12.78 3.52 -3.75
N ILE A 256 11.65 3.06 -3.23
CA ILE A 256 11.15 3.27 -1.86
C ILE A 256 10.87 1.87 -1.29
N THR A 257 11.63 1.46 -0.28
CA THR A 257 11.61 0.09 0.26
C THR A 257 11.92 0.07 1.75
N PRO A 258 11.38 -0.88 2.52
CA PRO A 258 11.76 -1.05 3.91
C PRO A 258 13.18 -1.64 4.00
N ASP A 259 13.96 -1.20 4.99
CA ASP A 259 15.24 -1.79 5.34
C ASP A 259 15.06 -3.09 6.18
N VAL A 260 16.16 -3.68 6.63
CA VAL A 260 16.13 -4.90 7.46
C VAL A 260 15.45 -4.73 8.82
N LYS A 261 15.25 -3.49 9.28
CA LYS A 261 14.52 -3.15 10.52
C LYS A 261 13.08 -2.75 10.25
N GLY A 262 12.65 -2.77 8.99
CA GLY A 262 11.32 -2.34 8.57
C GLY A 262 11.16 -0.82 8.48
N LEU A 263 12.26 -0.06 8.42
CA LEU A 263 12.23 1.40 8.24
C LEU A 263 12.27 1.76 6.76
N THR A 264 11.42 2.68 6.33
CA THR A 264 11.37 3.13 4.95
C THR A 264 12.69 3.81 4.57
N THR A 265 13.28 3.36 3.47
CA THR A 265 14.42 3.99 2.81
C THR A 265 14.03 4.31 1.37
N ALA A 266 14.49 5.45 0.87
CA ALA A 266 14.27 5.81 -0.52
C ALA A 266 15.52 6.37 -1.17
N ILE A 267 15.71 6.09 -2.46
CA ILE A 267 16.84 6.59 -3.25
C ILE A 267 16.32 7.26 -4.53
N ALA A 268 16.85 8.44 -4.81
CA ALA A 268 16.66 9.20 -6.05
C ALA A 268 18.01 9.57 -6.65
N MET A 269 18.07 9.62 -7.98
CA MET A 269 19.19 10.21 -8.73
C MET A 269 18.68 11.49 -9.38
N ILE A 270 19.36 12.60 -9.11
CA ILE A 270 19.03 13.94 -9.60
C ILE A 270 20.11 14.32 -10.62
N ASP A 271 19.69 14.50 -11.86
CA ASP A 271 20.59 14.87 -12.96
C ASP A 271 20.75 16.39 -13.03
N GLU A 272 21.85 16.85 -13.63
CA GLU A 272 22.09 18.28 -13.84
C GLU A 272 20.98 18.94 -14.67
N ALA A 273 20.42 18.19 -15.61
CA ALA A 273 19.33 18.65 -16.48
C ALA A 273 18.03 18.94 -15.71
N ASP A 274 17.85 18.37 -14.52
CA ASP A 274 16.68 18.62 -13.67
C ASP A 274 16.72 20.04 -13.07
N GLY A 275 17.88 20.69 -13.06
CA GLY A 275 18.04 22.06 -12.56
C GLY A 275 17.75 22.20 -11.06
N PHE A 276 17.77 21.09 -10.32
CA PHE A 276 17.43 21.02 -8.91
C PHE A 276 18.38 21.87 -8.05
N LYS A 277 17.80 22.49 -7.01
CA LYS A 277 18.52 23.36 -6.09
C LYS A 277 18.27 22.98 -4.64
N LEU A 278 19.33 22.85 -3.85
CA LEU A 278 19.23 22.66 -2.40
C LEU A 278 18.71 23.92 -1.70
N SER A 279 19.10 25.07 -2.22
CA SER A 279 18.61 26.40 -1.87
C SER A 279 18.70 27.32 -3.09
N PRO A 280 18.09 28.52 -3.09
CA PRO A 280 18.20 29.47 -4.20
C PRO A 280 19.65 29.73 -4.66
N GLN A 281 20.62 29.59 -3.76
CA GLN A 281 22.03 29.85 -3.97
C GLN A 281 22.85 28.62 -4.38
N PHE A 282 22.33 27.40 -4.26
CA PHE A 282 23.10 26.17 -4.51
C PHE A 282 22.33 25.18 -5.41
N LYS A 283 22.85 24.96 -6.62
CA LYS A 283 22.42 23.85 -7.47
C LYS A 283 22.96 22.53 -6.93
N PHE A 284 22.27 21.44 -7.23
CA PHE A 284 22.69 20.10 -6.86
C PHE A 284 22.46 19.10 -7.98
N LYS A 285 23.40 18.15 -8.09
CA LYS A 285 23.23 16.91 -8.85
C LYS A 285 23.87 15.75 -8.10
N GLY A 286 23.28 14.58 -8.22
CA GLY A 286 23.72 13.37 -7.53
C GLY A 286 22.57 12.64 -6.84
N LYS A 287 22.90 11.89 -5.80
CA LYS A 287 21.97 11.01 -5.11
C LYS A 287 21.30 11.74 -3.94
N ALA A 288 19.98 11.61 -3.84
CA ALA A 288 19.21 11.99 -2.66
C ALA A 288 18.67 10.72 -1.99
N SER A 289 18.75 10.65 -0.67
CA SER A 289 18.33 9.48 0.11
C SER A 289 17.46 9.87 1.31
N VAL A 290 16.32 9.18 1.44
CA VAL A 290 15.43 9.26 2.60
C VAL A 290 15.71 8.09 3.54
N LEU A 291 15.69 8.38 4.84
CA LEU A 291 15.60 7.40 5.91
C LEU A 291 14.46 7.86 6.81
N ALA A 292 13.45 7.01 7.00
CA ALA A 292 12.21 7.39 7.69
C ALA A 292 12.45 8.01 9.08
N SER A 293 13.42 7.47 9.83
CA SER A 293 13.77 7.93 11.17
C SER A 293 14.52 9.27 11.22
N ARG A 294 14.83 9.88 10.08
CA ARG A 294 15.55 11.16 9.99
C ARG A 294 14.70 12.16 9.21
N LYS A 295 14.48 13.33 9.79
CA LYS A 295 13.69 14.41 9.18
C LYS A 295 14.23 14.85 7.83
N ASP A 296 15.53 15.12 7.76
CA ASP A 296 16.16 15.72 6.60
C ASP A 296 16.78 14.67 5.66
N LEU A 297 16.88 15.01 4.37
CA LEU A 297 17.41 14.13 3.34
C LEU A 297 18.95 14.12 3.37
N LEU A 298 19.52 12.96 3.04
CA LEU A 298 20.96 12.82 2.80
C LEU A 298 21.21 13.05 1.32
N PHE A 299 22.12 13.96 1.01
CA PHE A 299 22.57 14.24 -0.35
C PHE A 299 24.03 13.82 -0.51
N GLU A 300 24.32 13.06 -1.56
CA GLU A 300 25.64 12.59 -1.94
C GLU A 300 25.86 12.93 -3.40
N GLY A 301 26.78 13.86 -3.69
CA GLY A 301 26.94 14.36 -5.04
C GLY A 301 27.72 15.65 -5.10
N GLY A 302 27.32 16.53 -6.02
CA GLY A 302 27.98 17.81 -6.25
C GLY A 302 27.03 18.97 -5.98
N PHE A 303 27.53 20.01 -5.31
CA PHE A 303 26.87 21.30 -5.29
C PHE A 303 27.62 22.31 -6.16
N GLN A 304 26.89 23.25 -6.74
CA GLN A 304 27.47 24.38 -7.47
C GLN A 304 26.79 25.68 -6.98
N PRO A 305 27.55 26.66 -6.46
CA PRO A 305 26.99 27.95 -6.10
C PRO A 305 26.46 28.71 -7.33
N VAL A 306 25.34 29.39 -7.17
CA VAL A 306 24.75 30.28 -8.18
C VAL A 306 25.24 31.70 -7.91
N TYR A 307 26.16 32.20 -8.73
CA TYR A 307 26.61 33.61 -8.69
C TYR A 307 26.04 34.41 -9.86
N PHE A 308 25.82 35.71 -9.62
CA PHE A 308 25.41 36.67 -10.65
C PHE A 308 26.58 37.20 -11.51
N CYS A 309 27.83 36.89 -11.15
CA CYS A 309 29.00 37.36 -11.90
C CYS A 309 29.19 36.50 -13.16
N GLN A 310 29.01 37.13 -14.32
CA GLN A 310 29.31 36.55 -15.63
C GLN A 310 30.84 36.36 -15.73
N ASN A 311 31.30 35.14 -16.05
CA ASN A 311 32.68 34.75 -16.42
C ASN A 311 33.49 33.89 -15.43
N MET A 312 32.87 33.10 -14.54
CA MET A 312 33.59 32.03 -13.85
C MET A 312 32.92 30.68 -14.12
N ASP A 313 33.68 29.75 -14.70
CA ASP A 313 33.26 28.35 -14.79
C ASP A 313 33.58 27.69 -13.44
N ILE A 314 32.53 27.40 -12.67
CA ILE A 314 32.70 26.94 -11.28
C ILE A 314 32.55 25.43 -11.25
N PRO A 315 33.57 24.69 -10.80
CA PRO A 315 33.48 23.24 -10.77
C PRO A 315 32.43 22.79 -9.75
N TRP A 316 31.82 21.64 -10.03
CA TRP A 316 30.94 20.96 -9.08
C TRP A 316 31.75 20.47 -7.88
N VAL A 317 31.37 20.90 -6.68
CA VAL A 317 32.04 20.59 -5.42
C VAL A 317 31.42 19.34 -4.82
N GLY A 318 32.21 18.28 -4.66
CA GLY A 318 31.75 17.01 -4.09
C GLY A 318 31.45 17.13 -2.59
N PHE A 319 30.33 16.58 -2.14
CA PHE A 319 29.96 16.50 -0.74
C PHE A 319 29.03 15.31 -0.45
N GLU A 320 28.99 14.92 0.82
CA GLU A 320 28.00 14.02 1.40
C GLU A 320 27.53 14.62 2.72
N ALA A 321 26.24 14.97 2.82
CA ALA A 321 25.69 15.56 4.04
C ALA A 321 24.18 15.42 4.13
N VAL A 322 23.69 15.38 5.37
CA VAL A 322 22.28 15.62 5.66
C VAL A 322 22.04 17.12 5.57
N ILE A 323 21.10 17.54 4.74
CA ILE A 323 20.83 18.96 4.49
C ILE A 323 19.50 19.35 5.12
N GLU A 324 19.56 20.20 6.16
CA GLU A 324 18.39 20.89 6.69
C GLU A 324 18.03 22.04 5.73
N PRO A 325 16.84 22.05 5.11
CA PRO A 325 16.51 23.07 4.10
C PRO A 325 16.49 24.50 4.64
N ALA A 326 16.26 24.68 5.94
CA ALA A 326 16.27 25.97 6.62
C ALA A 326 17.68 26.53 6.87
N ASN A 327 18.70 25.67 6.90
CA ASN A 327 20.08 26.04 7.16
C ASN A 327 21.04 25.14 6.39
N VAL A 328 21.14 25.39 5.09
CA VAL A 328 22.01 24.61 4.20
C VAL A 328 23.47 24.87 4.55
N ALA A 329 24.11 23.88 5.17
CA ALA A 329 25.52 23.89 5.51
C ALA A 329 26.24 22.68 4.91
N PHE A 330 27.36 22.93 4.23
CA PHE A 330 28.17 21.87 3.62
C PHE A 330 29.41 21.60 4.48
N PRO A 331 29.67 20.34 4.88
CA PRO A 331 30.92 19.99 5.53
C PRO A 331 32.05 20.02 4.51
N ILE A 332 32.89 21.05 4.58
CA ILE A 332 34.06 21.22 3.71
C ILE A 332 35.29 20.69 4.43
N ASP A 333 35.80 19.52 4.02
CA ASP A 333 37.05 18.96 4.56
C ASP A 333 38.28 19.68 3.96
N LYS A 334 39.46 19.57 4.60
CA LYS A 334 40.74 20.15 4.13
C LYS A 334 41.18 19.66 2.75
N LYS A 335 40.58 18.58 2.24
CA LYS A 335 40.83 17.99 0.93
C LYS A 335 39.55 17.94 0.10
N VAL A 336 38.91 19.09 -0.10
CA VAL A 336 37.77 19.22 -1.00
C VAL A 336 38.15 18.75 -2.39
N LYS A 337 37.25 17.98 -3.01
CA LYS A 337 37.41 17.53 -4.37
C LYS A 337 36.19 17.86 -5.21
N SER A 338 36.40 17.97 -6.51
CA SER A 338 35.32 17.97 -7.49
C SER A 338 34.69 16.57 -7.64
N LEU A 339 33.57 16.50 -8.35
CA LEU A 339 32.99 15.21 -8.76
C LEU A 339 33.93 14.37 -9.64
N SER A 340 34.88 15.00 -10.36
CA SER A 340 35.94 14.34 -11.14
C SER A 340 37.14 13.91 -10.28
N ASN A 341 37.06 14.02 -8.94
CA ASN A 341 38.11 13.68 -7.98
C ASN A 341 39.35 14.60 -8.06
N GLU A 342 39.23 15.78 -8.68
CA GLU A 342 40.26 16.82 -8.73
C GLU A 342 40.24 17.64 -7.44
N ARG A 343 41.40 18.10 -6.98
CA ARG A 343 41.48 18.89 -5.74
C ARG A 343 41.02 20.32 -5.99
N LEU A 344 40.15 20.81 -5.10
CA LEU A 344 39.68 22.19 -5.11
C LEU A 344 40.40 23.03 -4.04
N TYR A 345 40.66 24.29 -4.37
CA TYR A 345 41.43 25.20 -3.53
C TYR A 345 40.59 26.42 -3.12
N ALA A 346 40.83 26.91 -1.90
CA ALA A 346 40.29 28.17 -1.41
C ALA A 346 41.44 28.98 -0.81
N GLY A 347 41.71 30.16 -1.38
CA GLY A 347 42.82 31.02 -0.97
C GLY A 347 43.34 31.91 -2.09
N LEU A 348 44.40 32.66 -1.80
CA LEU A 348 45.14 33.44 -2.80
C LEU A 348 46.00 32.52 -3.65
N GLN A 349 45.81 32.57 -4.96
CA GLN A 349 46.63 31.90 -5.95
C GLN A 349 47.47 32.91 -6.71
N PHE A 350 48.57 32.45 -7.28
CA PHE A 350 49.50 33.27 -8.07
C PHE A 350 49.55 32.72 -9.48
N ASP A 351 49.18 33.55 -10.46
CA ASP A 351 49.38 33.21 -11.86
C ASP A 351 50.80 33.59 -12.28
N GLY A 352 51.55 32.59 -12.76
CA GLY A 352 52.92 32.76 -13.25
C GLY A 352 53.00 33.46 -14.60
N LEU A 353 51.93 33.44 -15.40
CA LEU A 353 51.87 34.08 -16.72
C LEU A 353 51.67 35.60 -16.56
N ASP A 354 50.60 36.00 -15.88
CA ASP A 354 50.26 37.42 -15.69
C ASP A 354 50.92 38.06 -14.47
N LYS A 355 51.66 37.27 -13.67
CA LYS A 355 52.37 37.70 -12.45
C LYS A 355 51.48 38.39 -11.42
N ASN A 356 50.21 37.98 -11.37
CA ASN A 356 49.21 38.56 -10.49
C ASN A 356 48.72 37.56 -9.45
N PHE A 357 48.26 38.08 -8.31
CA PHE A 357 47.53 37.30 -7.32
C PHE A 357 46.03 37.45 -7.56
N PHE A 358 45.31 36.36 -7.46
CA PHE A 358 43.85 36.36 -7.51
C PHE A 358 43.29 35.46 -6.41
N GLY A 359 42.06 35.78 -5.99
CA GLY A 359 41.34 34.96 -5.02
C GLY A 359 40.72 33.76 -5.72
N SER A 360 40.93 32.58 -5.16
CA SER A 360 40.25 31.35 -5.56
C SER A 360 39.32 30.89 -4.44
N PHE A 361 38.14 30.40 -4.79
CA PHE A 361 37.22 29.78 -3.86
C PHE A 361 36.59 28.56 -4.52
N LEU A 362 37.01 27.37 -4.08
CA LEU A 362 36.57 26.08 -4.59
C LEU A 362 36.80 25.91 -6.10
N SER A 363 37.94 26.37 -6.62
CA SER A 363 38.33 26.22 -8.03
C SER A 363 39.49 25.22 -8.19
N THR A 364 39.67 24.72 -9.42
CA THR A 364 40.87 23.94 -9.79
C THR A 364 42.09 24.87 -9.90
N ALA A 365 43.28 24.29 -10.06
CA ALA A 365 44.52 25.06 -10.25
C ALA A 365 44.71 25.55 -11.70
N ASP A 366 44.01 24.97 -12.68
CA ASP A 366 44.18 25.28 -14.11
C ASP A 366 43.22 26.38 -14.59
N ASP A 367 41.98 26.44 -14.08
CA ASP A 367 40.99 27.51 -14.37
C ASP A 367 41.44 28.90 -13.87
N ALA A 368 42.48 28.88 -13.04
CA ALA A 368 43.18 29.98 -12.42
C ALA A 368 44.07 30.78 -13.40
N SER A 369 44.32 30.25 -14.61
CA SER A 369 45.20 30.84 -15.62
C SER A 369 44.47 31.56 -16.76
N THR A 370 43.14 31.62 -16.73
CA THR A 370 42.31 32.13 -17.83
C THR A 370 41.39 33.31 -17.47
N SER A 371 41.57 33.94 -16.30
CA SER A 371 40.76 35.07 -15.84
C SER A 371 41.46 36.43 -15.95
#